data_AF-A0A4Y8QZS2-F1
#
_entry.id   AF-A0A4Y8QZS2-F1
#
_cell.length_a   1.000
_cell.length_b   1.000
_cell.length_c   1.000
_cell.angle_alpha   90.00
_cell.angle_beta   90.00
_cell.angle_gamma   90.00
#
_symmetry.space_group_name_H-M   'P 1'
#
loop_
_entity.id
_entity.type
_entity.pdbx_description
1 polymer ?
#
loop_
_entity_poly.entity_id
_entity_poly.type
_entity_poly.pdbx_seq_one_letter_code
_entity_poly.pdbx_strand_id
1 'polypeptide(L)'
;MVAVVVLALALAAALGVGAYLWLTTTRWQETSAGWEAQARGLGQDVAQLRTELDGANAELESARTQLTAAQDRISDLANEKAQLGDENEASQQYLDYQSRVSDAAGKVAAALGQCTTAQTQLIGYLNDRDAYDPADIDRFADQVGVLCQEATDANAQLQQELAG
;
A
#
# COMPACT_ATOMS: atom_id res chain seq x y z
N MET A 1 108.79 -19.63 19.16
CA MET A 1 107.99 -18.44 19.55
C MET A 1 107.05 -17.98 18.44
N VAL A 2 107.53 -17.72 17.21
CA VAL A 2 106.69 -17.24 16.09
C VAL A 2 105.47 -18.14 15.79
N ALA A 3 105.65 -19.46 15.71
CA ALA A 3 104.54 -20.39 15.42
C ALA A 3 103.42 -20.34 16.48
N VAL A 4 103.78 -20.18 17.76
CA VAL A 4 102.81 -20.07 18.87
C VAL A 4 102.01 -18.77 18.76
N VAL A 5 102.66 -17.67 18.39
CA VAL A 5 102.01 -16.36 18.18
C VAL A 5 101.04 -16.41 17.00
N VAL A 6 101.45 -16.99 15.87
CA VAL A 6 100.58 -17.15 14.70
C VAL A 6 99.38 -18.02 15.01
N LEU A 7 99.58 -19.13 15.72
CA LEU A 7 98.49 -20.03 16.11
C LEU A 7 97.52 -19.34 17.08
N ALA A 8 98.02 -18.57 18.04
CA ALA A 8 97.19 -17.80 18.96
C ALA A 8 96.36 -16.73 18.24
N LEU A 9 96.95 -16.02 17.27
CA LEU A 9 96.23 -15.03 16.46
C LEU A 9 95.16 -15.67 15.58
N ALA A 10 95.47 -16.81 14.95
CA ALA A 10 94.49 -17.55 14.16
C ALA A 10 93.31 -18.04 15.01
N LEU A 11 93.60 -18.51 16.23
CA LEU A 11 92.58 -18.99 17.16
C LEU A 11 91.70 -17.85 17.68
N ALA A 12 92.30 -16.69 18.00
CA ALA A 12 91.57 -15.48 18.36
C ALA A 12 90.67 -14.98 17.21
N ALA A 13 91.17 -14.99 15.97
CA ALA A 13 90.39 -14.62 14.80
C ALA A 13 89.21 -15.59 14.58
N ALA A 14 89.43 -16.89 14.71
CA ALA A 14 88.36 -17.91 14.58
C ALA A 14 87.27 -17.72 15.65
N LEU A 15 87.65 -17.45 16.90
CA LEU A 15 86.69 -17.15 17.97
C LEU A 15 85.91 -15.86 17.71
N GLY A 16 86.57 -14.81 17.21
CA GLY A 16 85.93 -13.55 16.84
C GLY A 16 84.89 -13.72 15.71
N VAL A 17 85.26 -14.47 14.66
CA VAL A 17 84.33 -14.78 13.56
C VAL A 17 83.17 -15.65 14.04
N GLY A 18 83.44 -16.67 14.88
CA GLY A 18 82.39 -17.50 15.46
C GLY A 18 81.38 -16.70 16.28
N ALA A 19 81.86 -15.78 17.14
CA ALA A 19 81.01 -14.90 17.93
C ALA A 19 80.19 -13.94 17.06
N TYR A 20 80.80 -13.37 16.01
CA TYR A 20 80.11 -12.49 15.08
C TYR A 20 79.00 -13.23 14.33
N LEU A 21 79.29 -14.40 13.76
CA LEU A 21 78.32 -15.22 13.04
C LEU A 21 77.17 -15.66 13.95
N TRP A 22 77.46 -16.00 15.21
CA TRP A 22 76.45 -16.32 16.20
C TRP A 22 75.51 -15.14 16.47
N LEU A 23 76.08 -13.94 16.70
CA LEU A 23 75.30 -12.73 16.97
C LEU A 23 74.44 -12.32 15.76
N THR A 24 74.97 -12.41 14.55
CA THR A 24 74.20 -12.08 13.34
C THR A 24 73.10 -13.12 13.08
N THR A 25 73.38 -14.40 13.31
CA THR A 25 72.41 -15.48 13.12
C THR A 25 71.24 -15.36 14.09
N THR A 26 71.53 -15.11 15.37
CA THR A 26 70.49 -14.94 16.40
C THR A 26 69.60 -13.73 16.10
N ARG A 27 70.18 -12.58 15.76
CA ARG A 27 69.41 -11.39 15.34
C ARG A 27 68.56 -11.63 14.10
N TRP A 28 69.09 -12.34 13.12
CA TRP A 28 68.35 -12.67 11.91
C TRP A 28 67.18 -13.61 12.19
N GLN A 29 67.38 -14.61 13.07
CA GLN A 29 66.31 -15.51 13.52
C GLN A 29 65.19 -14.76 14.25
N GLU A 30 65.53 -13.86 15.18
CA GLU A 30 64.54 -13.03 15.88
C GLU A 30 63.75 -12.15 14.91
N THR A 31 64.45 -11.49 13.99
CA THR A 31 63.82 -10.61 12.99
C THR A 31 62.91 -11.42 12.07
N SER A 32 63.35 -12.59 11.61
CA SER A 32 62.58 -13.48 10.74
C SER A 32 61.33 -14.01 11.44
N ALA A 33 61.44 -14.40 12.72
CA ALA A 33 60.30 -14.79 13.53
C ALA A 33 59.29 -13.65 13.71
N GLY A 34 59.78 -12.42 13.91
CA GLY A 34 58.94 -11.22 13.98
C GLY A 34 58.16 -10.96 12.69
N TRP A 35 58.83 -11.05 11.53
CA TRP A 35 58.17 -10.90 10.22
C TRP A 35 57.16 -12.00 9.95
N GLU A 36 57.48 -13.24 10.28
CA GLU A 36 56.58 -14.37 10.08
C GLU A 36 55.33 -14.25 10.96
N ALA A 37 55.49 -13.80 12.21
CA ALA A 37 54.38 -13.52 13.11
C ALA A 37 53.48 -12.39 12.57
N GLN A 38 54.06 -11.29 12.08
CA GLN A 38 53.30 -10.19 11.48
C GLN A 38 52.58 -10.61 10.20
N ALA A 39 53.25 -11.37 9.33
CA ALA A 39 52.65 -11.87 8.10
C ALA A 39 51.46 -12.81 8.39
N ARG A 40 51.58 -13.67 9.40
CA ARG A 40 50.46 -14.50 9.87
C ARG A 40 49.33 -13.66 10.45
N GLY A 41 49.64 -12.65 11.27
CA GLY A 41 48.65 -11.72 11.83
C GLY A 41 47.87 -10.99 10.74
N LEU A 42 48.56 -10.36 9.79
CA LEU A 42 47.93 -9.71 8.64
C LEU A 42 47.11 -10.70 7.79
N GLY A 43 47.59 -11.93 7.63
CA GLY A 43 46.84 -12.99 6.96
C GLY A 43 45.53 -13.34 7.66
N GLN A 44 45.54 -13.38 9.00
CA GLN A 44 44.33 -13.60 9.81
C GLN A 44 43.37 -12.41 9.71
N ASP A 45 43.88 -11.17 9.80
CA ASP A 45 43.07 -9.96 9.67
C ASP A 45 42.39 -9.88 8.29
N VAL A 46 43.12 -10.19 7.21
CA VAL A 46 42.55 -10.23 5.86
C VAL A 46 41.50 -11.32 5.72
N ALA A 47 41.72 -12.50 6.32
CA ALA A 47 40.72 -13.57 6.31
C ALA A 47 39.45 -13.16 7.05
N GLN A 48 39.59 -12.53 8.23
CA GLN A 48 38.48 -12.02 9.02
C GLN A 48 37.70 -10.93 8.26
N LEU A 49 38.39 -9.92 7.72
CA LEU A 49 37.78 -8.85 6.95
C LEU A 49 37.03 -9.36 5.72
N ARG A 50 37.52 -10.42 5.06
CA ARG A 50 36.80 -11.07 3.97
C ARG A 50 35.51 -11.73 4.45
N THR A 51 35.55 -12.44 5.57
CA THR A 51 34.34 -13.03 6.17
C THR A 51 33.32 -11.96 6.58
N GLU A 52 33.77 -10.86 7.19
CA GLU A 52 32.91 -9.73 7.54
C GLU A 52 32.29 -9.08 6.31
N LEU A 53 33.07 -8.89 5.23
CA LEU A 53 32.59 -8.36 3.96
C LEU A 53 31.55 -9.27 3.30
N ASP A 54 31.80 -10.58 3.27
CA ASP A 54 30.85 -11.56 2.73
C ASP A 54 29.54 -11.57 3.53
N GLY A 55 29.63 -11.46 4.87
CA GLY A 55 28.48 -11.32 5.75
C GLY A 55 27.68 -10.05 5.47
N ALA A 56 28.34 -8.90 5.41
CA ALA A 56 27.69 -7.61 5.11
C ALA A 56 27.03 -7.59 3.73
N ASN A 57 27.65 -8.21 2.72
CA ASN A 57 27.05 -8.36 1.40
C ASN A 57 25.79 -9.25 1.42
N ALA A 58 25.81 -10.34 2.18
CA ALA A 58 24.64 -11.20 2.34
C ALA A 58 23.48 -10.49 3.06
N GLU A 59 23.77 -9.70 4.09
CA GLU A 59 22.78 -8.87 4.77
C GLU A 59 22.18 -7.81 3.83
N LEU A 60 23.02 -7.16 3.02
CA LEU A 60 22.59 -6.16 2.05
C LEU A 60 21.71 -6.76 0.95
N GLU A 61 22.03 -7.95 0.47
CA GLU A 61 21.20 -8.67 -0.50
C GLU A 61 19.85 -9.09 0.10
N SER A 62 19.84 -9.56 1.35
CA SER A 62 18.61 -9.86 2.08
C SER A 62 17.74 -8.60 2.27
N ALA A 63 18.34 -7.48 2.66
CA ALA A 63 17.64 -6.22 2.82
C ALA A 63 17.04 -5.71 1.49
N ARG A 64 17.77 -5.84 0.38
CA ARG A 64 17.27 -5.52 -0.96
C ARG A 64 16.08 -6.40 -1.34
N THR A 65 16.18 -7.70 -1.11
CA THR A 65 15.08 -8.64 -1.38
C THR A 65 13.83 -8.28 -0.58
N GLN A 66 14.00 -7.96 0.71
CA GLN A 66 12.90 -7.52 1.57
C GLN A 66 12.30 -6.20 1.11
N LEU A 67 13.12 -5.25 0.65
CA LEU A 67 12.65 -3.97 0.12
C LEU A 67 11.82 -4.17 -1.16
N THR A 68 12.29 -4.99 -2.10
CA THR A 68 11.53 -5.33 -3.33
C THR A 68 10.19 -5.96 -2.98
N ALA A 69 10.17 -6.97 -2.09
CA ALA A 69 8.93 -7.61 -1.65
C ALA A 69 7.96 -6.63 -0.96
N ALA A 70 8.49 -5.68 -0.18
CA ALA A 70 7.67 -4.63 0.44
C ALA A 70 7.11 -3.66 -0.60
N GLN A 71 7.88 -3.29 -1.62
CA GLN A 71 7.43 -2.45 -2.73
C GLN A 71 6.33 -3.12 -3.54
N ASP A 72 6.48 -4.41 -3.88
CA ASP A 72 5.46 -5.19 -4.58
C ASP A 72 4.16 -5.22 -3.77
N ARG A 73 4.27 -5.48 -2.46
CA ARG A 73 3.10 -5.47 -1.57
C ARG A 73 2.44 -4.10 -1.46
N ILE A 74 3.20 -3.01 -1.44
CA ILE A 74 2.65 -1.65 -1.46
C ILE A 74 1.91 -1.39 -2.78
N SER A 75 2.47 -1.83 -3.91
CA SER A 75 1.83 -1.72 -5.22
C SER A 75 0.51 -2.50 -5.27
N ASP A 76 0.50 -3.73 -4.75
CA ASP A 76 -0.70 -4.56 -4.68
C ASP A 76 -1.78 -3.91 -3.80
N LEU A 77 -1.42 -3.40 -2.62
CA LEU A 77 -2.35 -2.68 -1.75
C LEU A 77 -2.88 -1.40 -2.39
N ALA A 78 -2.06 -0.69 -3.17
CA ALA A 78 -2.49 0.50 -3.90
C ALA A 78 -3.52 0.15 -4.99
N ASN A 79 -3.29 -0.95 -5.71
CA ASN A 79 -4.22 -1.46 -6.71
C ASN A 79 -5.54 -1.93 -6.07
N GLU A 80 -5.47 -2.68 -4.97
CA GLU A 80 -6.66 -3.13 -4.21
C GLU A 80 -7.47 -1.93 -3.69
N LYS A 81 -6.80 -0.90 -3.15
CA LYS A 81 -7.47 0.32 -2.70
C LYS A 81 -8.15 1.07 -3.85
N ALA A 82 -7.54 1.13 -5.02
CA ALA A 82 -8.14 1.75 -6.20
C ALA A 82 -9.40 0.98 -6.63
N GLN A 83 -9.31 -0.34 -6.72
CA GLN A 83 -10.45 -1.19 -7.07
C GLN A 83 -11.60 -1.07 -6.06
N LEU A 84 -11.29 -1.13 -4.76
CA LEU A 84 -12.30 -0.93 -3.71
C LEU A 84 -12.91 0.48 -3.73
N GLY A 85 -12.14 1.48 -4.13
CA GLY A 85 -12.63 2.85 -4.36
C GLY A 85 -13.69 2.87 -5.46
N ASP A 86 -13.36 2.29 -6.62
CA ASP A 86 -14.26 2.22 -7.78
C ASP A 86 -15.54 1.42 -7.48
N GLU A 87 -15.42 0.29 -6.78
CA GLU A 87 -16.56 -0.54 -6.37
C GLU A 87 -17.49 0.19 -5.38
N ASN A 88 -16.92 0.99 -4.47
CA ASN A 88 -17.69 1.77 -3.51
C ASN A 88 -18.43 2.93 -4.20
N GLU A 89 -17.78 3.64 -5.12
CA GLU A 89 -18.43 4.69 -5.94
C GLU A 89 -19.57 4.11 -6.79
N ALA A 90 -19.37 2.97 -7.44
CA ALA A 90 -20.42 2.28 -8.19
C ALA A 90 -21.59 1.86 -7.28
N SER A 91 -21.30 1.35 -6.08
CA SER A 91 -22.31 0.99 -5.10
C SER A 91 -23.09 2.19 -4.58
N GLN A 92 -22.43 3.33 -4.33
CA GLN A 92 -23.09 4.57 -3.94
C GLN A 92 -23.99 5.11 -5.05
N GLN A 93 -23.54 5.10 -6.31
CA GLN A 93 -24.38 5.49 -7.44
C GLN A 93 -25.63 4.61 -7.57
N TYR A 94 -25.48 3.30 -7.38
CA TYR A 94 -26.60 2.37 -7.42
C TYR A 94 -27.61 2.58 -6.27
N LEU A 95 -27.12 2.91 -5.07
CA LEU A 95 -27.97 3.24 -3.92
C LEU A 95 -28.67 4.60 -4.08
N ASP A 96 -27.96 5.62 -4.59
CA ASP A 96 -28.55 6.93 -4.87
C ASP A 96 -29.63 6.83 -5.96
N TYR A 97 -29.36 6.07 -7.03
CA TYR A 97 -30.35 5.77 -8.07
C TYR A 97 -31.59 5.07 -7.50
N GLN A 98 -31.41 4.04 -6.68
CA GLN A 98 -32.54 3.36 -6.02
C GLN A 98 -33.32 4.28 -5.08
N SER A 99 -32.63 5.16 -4.34
CA SER A 99 -33.27 6.13 -3.46
C SER A 99 -34.13 7.11 -4.25
N ARG A 100 -33.59 7.67 -5.35
CA ARG A 100 -34.32 8.59 -6.23
C ARG A 100 -35.54 7.93 -6.87
N VAL A 101 -35.38 6.72 -7.42
CA VAL A 101 -36.49 5.96 -8.01
C VAL A 101 -37.55 5.62 -6.95
N SER A 102 -37.15 5.26 -5.74
CA SER A 102 -38.08 4.94 -4.63
C SER A 102 -38.86 6.18 -4.17
N ASP A 103 -38.20 7.33 -4.04
CA ASP A 103 -38.83 8.60 -3.70
C ASP A 103 -39.80 9.06 -4.80
N ALA A 104 -39.41 8.93 -6.07
CA ALA A 104 -40.26 9.25 -7.21
C ALA A 104 -41.48 8.32 -7.29
N ALA A 105 -41.30 7.01 -7.10
CA ALA A 105 -42.39 6.04 -7.02
C ALA A 105 -43.34 6.33 -5.84
N GLY A 106 -42.80 6.75 -4.68
CA GLY A 106 -43.58 7.18 -3.52
C GLY A 106 -44.46 8.39 -3.81
N LYS A 107 -43.92 9.41 -4.50
CA LYS A 107 -44.68 10.60 -4.93
C LYS A 107 -45.80 10.24 -5.90
N VAL A 108 -45.52 9.38 -6.89
CA VAL A 108 -46.52 8.88 -7.85
C VAL A 108 -47.64 8.14 -7.12
N ALA A 109 -47.31 7.22 -6.22
CA ALA A 109 -48.30 6.47 -5.44
C ALA A 109 -49.17 7.38 -4.56
N ALA A 110 -48.57 8.39 -3.92
CA ALA A 110 -49.31 9.36 -3.12
C ALA A 110 -50.27 10.21 -3.97
N ALA A 111 -49.82 10.72 -5.11
CA ALA A 111 -50.63 11.54 -6.01
C ALA A 111 -51.79 10.73 -6.62
N LEU A 112 -51.55 9.49 -7.05
CA LEU A 112 -52.60 8.57 -7.51
C LEU A 112 -53.63 8.25 -6.42
N GLY A 113 -53.19 8.05 -5.17
CA GLY A 113 -54.09 7.85 -4.03
C GLY A 113 -55.01 9.04 -3.77
N GLN A 114 -54.46 10.26 -3.85
CA GLN A 114 -55.22 11.51 -3.70
C GLN A 114 -56.23 11.72 -4.84
N CYS A 115 -55.80 11.56 -6.09
CA CYS A 115 -56.67 11.61 -7.27
C CYS A 115 -57.84 10.59 -7.18
N THR A 116 -57.55 9.34 -6.78
CA THR A 116 -58.58 8.29 -6.64
C THR A 116 -59.58 8.61 -5.54
N THR A 117 -59.10 9.15 -4.41
CA THR A 117 -59.96 9.55 -3.29
C THR A 117 -60.84 10.75 -3.66
N ALA A 118 -60.27 11.76 -4.33
CA ALA A 118 -60.99 12.93 -4.82
C ALA A 118 -62.05 12.54 -5.87
N GLN A 119 -61.73 11.65 -6.81
CA GLN A 119 -62.70 11.10 -7.77
C GLN A 119 -63.85 10.36 -7.07
N THR A 120 -63.54 9.56 -6.05
CA THR A 120 -64.57 8.85 -5.26
C THR A 120 -65.51 9.82 -4.55
N GLN A 121 -64.97 10.90 -3.97
CA GLN A 121 -65.77 11.96 -3.36
C GLN A 121 -66.62 12.71 -4.38
N LEU A 122 -66.07 13.00 -5.57
CA LEU A 122 -66.80 13.66 -6.66
C LEU A 122 -67.97 12.79 -7.12
N ILE A 123 -67.77 11.47 -7.28
CA ILE A 123 -68.85 10.53 -7.59
C ILE A 123 -69.93 10.55 -6.50
N GLY A 124 -69.53 10.68 -5.22
CA GLY A 124 -70.45 10.87 -4.10
C GLY A 124 -71.32 12.12 -4.23
N TYR A 125 -70.71 13.30 -4.46
CA TYR A 125 -71.44 14.55 -4.70
C TYR A 125 -72.33 14.47 -5.94
N LEU A 126 -71.86 13.77 -6.99
CA LEU A 126 -72.64 13.52 -8.21
C LEU A 126 -73.76 12.49 -8.01
N ASN A 127 -73.80 11.72 -6.93
CA ASN A 127 -74.94 10.84 -6.63
C ASN A 127 -76.01 11.55 -5.78
N ASP A 128 -75.63 12.60 -5.06
CA ASP A 128 -76.51 13.38 -4.17
C ASP A 128 -76.62 14.85 -4.64
N ARG A 129 -76.75 15.04 -5.95
CA ARG A 129 -76.63 16.36 -6.62
C ARG A 129 -77.60 17.41 -6.11
N ASP A 130 -78.79 16.97 -5.71
CA ASP A 130 -79.88 17.85 -5.24
C ASP A 130 -79.56 18.48 -3.88
N ALA A 131 -78.58 17.94 -3.14
CA ALA A 131 -78.15 18.44 -1.84
C ALA A 131 -77.03 19.50 -1.91
N TYR A 132 -76.44 19.76 -3.09
CA TYR A 132 -75.28 20.65 -3.26
C TYR A 132 -75.51 21.69 -4.36
N ASP A 133 -74.79 22.82 -4.27
CA ASP A 133 -74.81 23.85 -5.31
C ASP A 133 -74.04 23.35 -6.55
N PRO A 134 -74.63 23.38 -7.76
CA PRO A 134 -73.95 23.02 -9.00
C PRO A 134 -72.62 23.77 -9.22
N ALA A 135 -72.51 25.03 -8.79
CA ALA A 135 -71.28 25.81 -8.93
C ALA A 135 -70.14 25.32 -8.01
N ASP A 136 -70.46 24.65 -6.90
CA ASP A 136 -69.47 24.03 -6.02
C ASP A 136 -69.04 22.65 -6.50
N ILE A 137 -69.95 21.90 -7.14
CA ILE A 137 -69.64 20.62 -7.81
C ILE A 137 -68.66 20.85 -8.97
N ASP A 138 -68.89 21.86 -9.82
CA ASP A 138 -68.00 22.19 -10.94
C ASP A 138 -66.60 22.59 -10.44
N ARG A 139 -66.53 23.41 -9.39
CA ARG A 139 -65.25 23.85 -8.80
C ARG A 139 -64.48 22.67 -8.18
N PHE A 140 -65.18 21.72 -7.56
CA PHE A 140 -64.56 20.51 -7.02
C PHE A 140 -64.10 19.58 -8.15
N ALA A 141 -64.88 19.44 -9.23
CA ALA A 141 -64.49 18.67 -10.41
C ALA A 141 -63.19 19.21 -11.05
N ASP A 142 -63.05 20.54 -11.16
CA ASP A 142 -61.82 21.19 -11.63
C ASP A 142 -60.62 20.87 -10.71
N GLN A 143 -60.81 20.91 -9.39
CA GLN A 143 -59.76 20.57 -8.42
C GLN A 143 -59.33 19.10 -8.51
N VAL A 144 -60.28 18.18 -8.69
CA VAL A 144 -59.98 16.76 -8.93
C VAL A 144 -59.19 16.60 -10.24
N GLY A 145 -59.56 17.33 -11.29
CA GLY A 145 -58.84 17.35 -12.56
C GLY A 145 -57.37 17.77 -12.41
N VAL A 146 -57.11 18.85 -11.66
CA VAL A 146 -55.74 19.32 -11.38
C VAL A 146 -54.93 18.27 -10.61
N LEU A 147 -55.50 17.68 -9.54
CA LEU A 147 -54.84 16.63 -8.76
C LEU A 147 -54.49 15.39 -9.60
N CYS A 148 -55.38 14.99 -10.50
CA CYS A 148 -55.15 13.85 -11.38
C CYS A 148 -54.15 14.16 -12.51
N GLN A 149 -54.08 15.41 -12.96
CA GLN A 149 -53.04 15.86 -13.88
C GLN A 149 -51.66 15.83 -13.21
N GLU A 150 -51.54 16.34 -11.98
CA GLU A 150 -50.29 16.28 -11.20
C GLU A 150 -49.81 14.84 -10.99
N ALA A 151 -50.72 13.90 -10.73
CA ALA A 151 -50.39 12.47 -10.64
C ALA A 151 -49.87 11.89 -11.97
N THR A 152 -50.44 12.33 -13.08
CA THR A 152 -50.05 11.91 -14.43
C THR A 152 -48.66 12.47 -14.79
N ASP A 153 -48.42 13.75 -14.48
CA ASP A 153 -47.15 14.42 -14.72
C ASP A 153 -46.02 13.81 -13.86
N ALA A 154 -46.30 13.50 -12.59
CA ALA A 154 -45.37 12.80 -11.72
C ALA A 154 -45.00 11.40 -12.25
N ASN A 155 -45.97 10.67 -12.82
CA ASN A 155 -45.72 9.36 -13.43
C ASN A 155 -44.92 9.48 -14.74
N ALA A 156 -45.20 10.49 -15.57
CA ALA A 156 -44.44 10.77 -16.79
C ALA A 156 -42.96 11.12 -16.47
N GLN A 157 -42.73 11.85 -15.38
CA GLN A 157 -41.39 12.18 -14.90
C GLN A 157 -40.64 10.92 -14.42
N LEU A 158 -41.30 10.03 -13.68
CA LEU A 158 -40.73 8.74 -13.29
C LEU A 158 -40.39 7.85 -14.51
N GLN A 159 -41.28 7.79 -15.51
CA GLN A 159 -41.04 7.04 -16.75
C GLN A 159 -39.81 7.57 -17.51
N GLN A 160 -39.57 8.89 -17.50
CA GLN A 160 -38.36 9.47 -18.07
C GLN A 160 -37.10 9.09 -17.27
N GLU A 161 -37.17 9.09 -15.93
CA GLU A 161 -36.03 8.68 -15.10
C GLU A 161 -35.68 7.19 -15.25
N LEU A 162 -36.66 6.33 -15.57
CA LEU A 162 -36.45 4.89 -15.80
C LEU A 162 -35.97 4.54 -17.22
N ALA A 163 -36.17 5.46 -18.18
CA ALA A 163 -35.83 5.25 -19.60
C ALA A 163 -34.47 5.86 -20.01
N GLY A 164 -33.88 6.70 -19.15
CA GLY A 164 -32.53 7.26 -19.31
C GLY A 164 -31.47 6.41 -18.62
#